data_AF-A0A378PP73-F1
#
_entry.id   AF-A0A378PP73-F1
#
_cell.length_a   1.000
_cell.length_b   1.000
_cell.length_c   1.000
_cell.angle_alpha   90.00
_cell.angle_beta   90.00
_cell.angle_gamma   90.00
#
_symmetry.space_group_name_H-M   'P 1'
#
loop_
_entity.id
_entity.type
_entity.pdbx_description
1 polymer ?
#
loop_
_entity_poly.entity_id
_entity_poly.type
_entity_poly.pdbx_seq_one_letter_code
_entity_poly.pdbx_strand_id
1 'polypeptide(L)' 'MIKMTDKQRLMFAKKLANLPELGSYAPIGASIDDYANKIADELLDPTKSEFYKTFLSRVGFNIQDYW' A
#
# COMPACT_ATOMS: atom_id res chain seq x y z
N MET A 1 -0.68 5.80 -11.10
CA MET A 1 -1.16 6.25 -9.77
C MET A 1 -2.54 5.67 -9.55
N ILE A 2 -2.74 5.03 -8.40
CA ILE A 2 -4.02 4.42 -8.03
C ILE A 2 -4.94 5.51 -7.48
N LYS A 3 -6.18 5.59 -7.98
CA LYS A 3 -7.16 6.57 -7.50
C LYS A 3 -7.68 6.15 -6.12
N MET A 4 -7.24 6.85 -5.07
CA MET A 4 -7.66 6.64 -3.68
C MET A 4 -7.88 7.98 -3.00
N THR A 5 -8.87 8.07 -2.10
CA THR A 5 -8.91 9.16 -1.11
C THR A 5 -7.78 9.00 -0.09
N ASP A 6 -7.40 10.07 0.61
CA ASP A 6 -6.40 9.99 1.68
C ASP A 6 -6.76 8.94 2.74
N LYS A 7 -8.04 8.88 3.13
CA LYS A 7 -8.54 7.89 4.10
C LYS A 7 -8.35 6.46 3.59
N GLN A 8 -8.69 6.19 2.33
CA GLN A 8 -8.47 4.86 1.74
C GLN A 8 -6.98 4.55 1.66
N ARG A 9 -6.15 5.48 1.19
CA ARG A 9 -4.71 5.28 1.08
C ARG A 9 -4.08 4.90 2.42
N LEU A 10 -4.38 5.65 3.47
CA LEU A 10 -3.87 5.38 4.82
C LEU A 10 -4.40 4.05 5.38
N MET A 11 -5.69 3.75 5.19
CA MET A 11 -6.29 2.49 5.63
C MET A 11 -5.65 1.27 4.95
N PHE A 12 -5.48 1.33 3.62
CA PHE A 12 -4.92 0.22 2.87
C PHE A 12 -3.41 0.09 3.07
N ALA A 13 -2.68 1.19 3.24
CA ALA A 13 -1.26 1.14 3.60
C ALA A 13 -1.02 0.40 4.92
N LYS A 14 -1.86 0.62 5.94
CA LYS A 14 -1.81 -0.16 7.18
C LYS A 14 -2.07 -1.65 6.95
N LYS A 15 -3.06 -1.99 6.12
CA LYS A 15 -3.33 -3.40 5.77
C LYS A 15 -2.14 -4.04 5.05
N LEU A 16 -1.53 -3.32 4.10
CA LEU A 16 -0.36 -3.78 3.35
C LEU A 16 0.85 -3.98 4.25
N ALA A 17 1.13 -3.07 5.19
CA ALA A 17 2.24 -3.19 6.13
C ALA A 17 2.15 -4.43 7.04
N ASN A 18 0.94 -4.97 7.23
CA ASN A 18 0.70 -6.19 8.00
C ASN A 18 0.72 -7.47 7.15
N LEU A 19 0.94 -7.39 5.83
CA LEU A 19 1.07 -8.58 5.00
C LEU A 19 2.45 -9.23 5.21
N PRO A 20 2.52 -10.52 5.57
CA PRO A 20 3.80 -11.23 5.72
C PRO A 20 4.69 -11.15 4.48
N GLU A 21 4.10 -11.18 3.28
CA GLU A 21 4.82 -11.10 2.00
C GLU A 21 5.54 -9.75 1.81
N LEU A 22 5.02 -8.69 2.43
CA LEU A 22 5.59 -7.34 2.36
C LEU A 22 6.59 -7.07 3.49
N GLY A 23 6.65 -7.91 4.53
CA GLY A 23 7.53 -7.70 5.67
C GLY A 23 9.02 -7.59 5.31
N SER A 24 9.48 -8.29 4.26
CA SER A 24 10.87 -8.20 3.79
C SER A 24 11.24 -6.85 3.13
N TYR A 25 10.24 -6.05 2.77
CA TYR A 25 10.41 -4.72 2.18
C TYR A 25 10.30 -3.60 3.23
N ALA A 26 10.03 -3.95 4.49
CA ALA A 26 10.03 -2.99 5.58
C ALA A 26 11.47 -2.50 5.86
N PRO A 27 11.68 -1.20 6.11
CA PRO A 27 12.99 -0.72 6.54
C PRO A 27 13.43 -1.42 7.83
N ILE A 28 14.73 -1.73 7.94
CA ILE A 28 15.29 -2.40 9.12
C ILE A 28 15.03 -1.54 10.36
N GLY A 29 14.41 -2.14 11.38
CA GLY A 29 14.09 -1.46 12.64
C GLY A 29 12.86 -0.56 12.61
N ALA A 30 12.14 -0.47 11.48
CA ALA A 30 10.89 0.29 11.40
C ALA A 30 9.76 -0.39 12.18
N SER A 31 8.90 0.41 12.81
CA SER A 31 7.62 -0.09 13.30
C SER A 31 6.65 -0.37 12.14
N ILE A 32 5.57 -1.10 12.42
CA ILE A 32 4.50 -1.33 11.42
C ILE A 32 3.86 0.00 10.99
N ASP A 33 3.72 0.96 11.90
CA ASP A 33 3.16 2.28 11.57
C ASP A 33 4.11 3.09 10.68
N ASP A 34 5.43 3.05 10.93
CA ASP A 34 6.42 3.68 10.06
C ASP A 34 6.40 3.04 8.66
N TYR A 35 6.28 1.72 8.59
CA TYR A 35 6.19 1.03 7.32
C TYR A 35 4.89 1.35 6.58
N ALA A 36 3.77 1.45 7.29
CA ALA A 36 2.49 1.88 6.72
C ALA A 36 2.57 3.32 6.16
N ASN A 37 3.21 4.25 6.87
CA ASN A 37 3.39 5.61 6.36
C ASN A 37 4.23 5.62 5.08
N LYS A 38 5.33 4.85 5.03
CA LYS A 38 6.13 4.68 3.81
C LYS A 38 5.29 4.13 2.65
N ILE A 39 4.50 3.08 2.87
CA ILE A 39 3.62 2.52 1.83
C ILE A 39 2.60 3.59 1.38
N ALA A 40 2.04 4.36 2.30
CA ALA A 40 1.09 5.42 1.95
C ALA A 40 1.72 6.48 1.03
N ASP A 41 2.98 6.85 1.26
CA ASP A 41 3.71 7.78 0.37
C ASP A 41 3.98 7.12 -1.00
N GLU A 42 4.35 5.85 -1.03
CA GLU A 42 4.61 5.12 -2.28
C GLU A 42 3.35 4.86 -3.12
N LEU A 43 2.18 4.80 -2.48
CA LEU A 43 0.90 4.74 -3.20
C LEU A 43 0.57 6.04 -3.96
N LEU A 44 1.17 7.17 -3.58
CA LEU A 44 1.07 8.43 -4.34
C LEU A 44 2.01 8.46 -5.55
N ASP A 45 3.11 7.70 -5.49
CA ASP A 45 4.09 7.64 -6.56
C ASP A 45 3.58 6.73 -7.70
N PRO A 46 3.41 7.25 -8.93
CA PRO A 46 2.91 6.47 -10.05
C PRO A 46 3.79 5.28 -10.43
N THR A 47 5.10 5.33 -10.14
CA THR A 47 6.04 4.26 -10.46
C THR A 47 6.06 3.17 -9.40
N LYS A 48 5.87 3.54 -8.12
CA LYS A 48 5.91 2.59 -7.00
C LYS A 48 4.55 1.97 -6.71
N SER A 49 3.46 2.71 -6.94
CA SER A 49 2.11 2.21 -6.71
C SER A 49 1.76 0.96 -7.53
N GLU A 50 2.43 0.72 -8.66
CA GLU A 50 2.26 -0.48 -9.49
C GLU A 50 2.56 -1.78 -8.72
N PHE A 51 3.63 -1.77 -7.91
CA PHE A 51 4.04 -2.92 -7.10
C PHE A 51 2.93 -3.38 -6.13
N TYR A 52 2.16 -2.43 -5.61
CA TYR A 52 1.14 -2.68 -4.60
C TYR A 52 -0.20 -3.19 -5.18
N LYS A 53 -0.42 -3.12 -6.49
CA LYS A 53 -1.74 -3.44 -7.10
C LYS A 53 -2.25 -4.83 -6.76
N THR A 54 -1.40 -5.85 -6.91
CA THR A 54 -1.77 -7.25 -6.62
C THR A 54 -2.12 -7.44 -5.14
N PHE A 55 -1.38 -6.78 -4.25
CA PHE A 55 -1.62 -6.88 -2.81
C PHE A 55 -2.86 -6.10 -2.38
N LEU A 56 -3.12 -4.95 -3.00
CA LEU A 56 -4.30 -4.12 -2.77
C LEU A 56 -5.59 -4.90 -3.03
N SER A 57 -5.65 -5.66 -4.13
CA SER A 57 -6.78 -6.56 -4.42
C SER A 57 -6.98 -7.60 -3.31
N ARG A 58 -5.89 -8.22 -2.82
CA ARG A 58 -5.94 -9.21 -1.72
C ARG A 58 -6.48 -8.63 -0.42
N VAL A 59 -6.19 -7.37 -0.11
CA VAL A 59 -6.66 -6.71 1.12
C VAL A 59 -8.02 -6.02 0.96
N GLY A 60 -8.69 -6.24 -0.16
CA GLY A 60 -10.06 -5.82 -0.44
C GLY A 60 -10.18 -4.44 -1.08
N PHE A 61 -9.11 -3.88 -1.64
CA PHE A 61 -9.21 -2.69 -2.47
C PHE A 61 -9.58 -3.09 -3.90
N ASN A 62 -10.76 -2.68 -4.33
CA ASN A 62 -11.14 -2.80 -5.73
C ASN A 62 -10.50 -1.64 -6.49
N ILE A 63 -9.45 -1.94 -7.26
CA ILE A 63 -8.93 -1.02 -8.25
C ILE A 63 -10.01 -0.96 -9.34
N GLN A 64 -10.77 0.12 -9.39
CA GLN A 64 -11.65 0.40 -10.52
C GLN A 64 -10.78 0.69 -11.74
N ASP A 65 -10.30 -0.37 -12.39
CA ASP A 65 -9.84 -0.32 -13.76
C ASP A 65 -11.10 -0.24 -14.63
N TYR A 66 -11.44 0.97 -15.07
CA TYR A 66 -12.48 1.16 -16.08
C TYR A 66 -11.96 0.62 -17.42
N TRP A 67 -12.44 -0.57 -17.81
CA TRP A 67 -12.70 -0.97 -19.21
C TRP A 67 -13.94 -1.87 -19.23
#